data_AF-A0A7S1QLZ1-F1
#
_entry.id   AF-A0A7S1QLZ1-F1
#
_cell.length_a   1.000
_cell.length_b   1.000
_cell.length_c   1.000
_cell.angle_alpha   90.00
_cell.angle_beta   90.00
_cell.angle_gamma   90.00
#
_symmetry.space_group_name_H-M   'P 1'
#
loop_
_entity.id
_entity.type
_entity.pdbx_description
1 polymer ?
#
loop_
_entity_poly.entity_id
_entity_poly.type
_entity_poly.pdbx_seq_one_letter_code
_entity_poly.pdbx_strand_id
1 'polypeptide(L)'
;VGAASLVLGLTGGNLIFHKFSVIQLREDGGTHRIAVLTIALVSGSLFLFGFPIGSYVPKWFLGGLFLNTGWSFLKKTLLSYRSLAVFNWRGVRVVSPQYGISACCVLTALFFSPTTAILVGLILSIFLFVIDGMSTSPVSNVVDGKHVVSRTKRPWWEMQVLGKEGDRIRLLYLQGQLFFGSTLRLTSNLEAAAAVDRIQFVILSFARVPLVDPSATEALKAAQEKMRKRGCHMIFCRMNEQVFDTLSAAGVLRAPSEEFLNRVEQMGWHCMNDAQGEADGDKEIPADVFFHETDALDFCDEYIIDKFCYSPKAEQRLEPYMRQYGTATRIPGSRLPESTFEMMNDLPQGVMRKLRPFCEIREEELPGTMLSDIMPEMDRAMCFILRGAVSLVQFIPMVDDTYPLQLKSATFAFRAGKRLLARYPPGHVAGTSTFFKFHKQHVNPQLQPKLIVSSQYSPPAEIWVLRYEQCDDIPGWKQMPDDLKGYLARMLCVQFADAMEHANLKER
;
A
#
# COMPACT_ATOMS: atom_id res chain seq x y z
N VAL A 1 34.13 -28.27 6.86
CA VAL A 1 34.03 -29.06 8.11
C VAL A 1 33.69 -30.52 7.81
N GLY A 2 32.59 -30.82 7.11
CA GLY A 2 32.20 -32.20 6.78
C GLY A 2 33.30 -33.05 6.14
N ALA A 3 33.93 -32.58 5.06
CA ALA A 3 35.04 -33.29 4.41
C ALA A 3 36.25 -33.53 5.33
N ALA A 4 36.60 -32.55 6.18
CA ALA A 4 37.72 -32.68 7.12
C ALA A 4 37.41 -33.69 8.24
N SER A 5 36.18 -33.70 8.76
CA SER A 5 35.73 -34.69 9.74
C SER A 5 35.68 -36.11 9.18
N LEU A 6 35.34 -36.27 7.89
CA LEU A 6 35.41 -37.57 7.21
C LEU A 6 36.84 -38.09 7.12
N VAL A 7 37.79 -37.25 6.69
CA VAL A 7 39.21 -37.60 6.63
C VAL A 7 39.76 -37.96 8.01
N LEU A 8 39.40 -37.19 9.05
CA LEU A 8 39.82 -37.50 10.42
C LEU A 8 39.16 -38.77 10.98
N GLY A 9 37.91 -39.05 10.62
CA GLY A 9 37.25 -40.31 10.96
C GLY A 9 38.01 -41.53 10.43
N LEU A 10 38.57 -41.44 9.22
CA LEU A 10 39.42 -42.49 8.63
C LEU A 10 40.73 -42.69 9.42
N THR A 11 41.24 -41.63 10.05
CA THR A 11 42.46 -41.69 10.88
C THR A 11 42.19 -41.96 12.36
N GLY A 12 40.94 -42.28 12.74
CA GLY A 12 40.54 -42.50 14.14
C GLY A 12 40.48 -41.23 15.00
N GLY A 13 40.39 -40.05 14.38
CA GLY A 13 40.30 -38.76 15.04
C GLY A 13 38.87 -38.36 15.43
N ASN A 14 38.77 -37.40 16.35
CA ASN A 14 37.49 -36.87 16.83
C ASN A 14 36.84 -35.87 15.84
N LEU A 15 35.53 -35.66 15.98
CA LEU A 15 34.76 -34.67 15.23
C LEU A 15 35.36 -33.26 15.36
N ILE A 16 35.53 -32.58 14.23
CA ILE A 16 35.99 -31.19 14.18
C ILE A 16 34.79 -30.24 14.10
N PHE A 17 34.89 -29.14 14.82
CA PHE A 17 34.01 -27.99 14.73
C PHE A 17 34.86 -26.71 14.66
N HIS A 18 34.27 -25.59 14.25
CA HIS A 18 34.95 -24.30 14.29
C HIS A 18 35.32 -23.97 15.74
N LYS A 19 36.62 -23.84 16.02
CA LYS A 19 37.10 -23.49 17.36
C LYS A 19 36.90 -21.99 17.61
N PHE A 20 36.40 -21.63 18.79
CA PHE A 20 36.26 -20.24 19.24
C PHE A 20 37.58 -19.45 19.20
N SER A 21 38.73 -20.14 19.33
CA SER A 21 40.07 -19.55 19.25
C SER A 21 40.38 -18.89 17.91
N VAL A 22 39.67 -19.23 16.82
CA VAL A 22 39.84 -18.58 15.50
C VAL A 22 39.30 -17.14 15.52
N ILE A 23 38.30 -16.86 16.37
CA ILE A 23 37.76 -15.50 16.52
C ILE A 23 38.78 -14.63 17.26
N GLN A 24 39.37 -15.14 18.34
CA GLN A 24 40.46 -14.47 19.06
C GLN A 24 41.68 -14.22 18.16
N LEU A 25 42.09 -15.22 17.37
CA LEU A 25 43.16 -15.08 16.37
C LEU A 25 42.91 -13.94 15.38
N ARG A 26 41.64 -13.67 15.05
CA ARG A 26 41.25 -12.59 14.14
C ARG A 26 41.19 -11.23 14.85
N GLU A 27 40.81 -11.20 16.13
CA GLU A 27 40.95 -10.02 16.99
C GLU A 27 42.43 -9.63 17.17
N ASP A 28 43.33 -10.61 17.21
CA ASP A 28 44.78 -10.45 17.26
C ASP A 28 45.42 -10.11 15.88
N GLY A 29 44.60 -9.88 14.83
CA GLY A 29 45.07 -9.45 13.50
C GLY A 29 45.37 -10.56 12.49
N GLY A 30 45.14 -11.84 12.84
CA GLY A 30 45.31 -12.98 11.94
C GLY A 30 44.17 -13.14 10.93
N THR A 31 44.26 -12.48 9.78
CA THR A 31 43.19 -12.44 8.77
C THR A 31 43.31 -13.51 7.68
N HIS A 32 44.49 -14.12 7.50
CA HIS A 32 44.78 -15.05 6.41
C HIS A 32 44.75 -16.53 6.82
N ARG A 33 44.43 -17.43 5.87
CA ARG A 33 44.44 -18.90 6.08
C ARG A 33 45.80 -19.45 6.52
N ILE A 34 46.87 -18.71 6.24
CA ILE A 34 48.25 -19.03 6.66
C ILE A 34 48.34 -19.09 8.19
N ALA A 35 47.61 -18.23 8.93
CA ALA A 35 47.60 -18.26 10.39
C ALA A 35 47.02 -19.58 10.95
N VAL A 36 46.05 -20.17 10.26
CA VAL A 36 45.50 -21.48 10.64
C VAL A 36 46.48 -22.60 10.30
N LEU A 37 47.19 -22.47 9.17
CA LEU A 37 48.20 -23.43 8.74
C LEU A 37 49.43 -23.43 9.67
N THR A 38 49.88 -22.26 10.14
CA THR A 38 50.99 -22.18 11.10
C THR A 38 50.60 -22.81 12.44
N ILE A 39 49.38 -22.58 12.93
CA ILE A 39 48.87 -23.26 14.14
C ILE A 39 48.83 -24.78 13.93
N ALA A 40 48.34 -25.24 12.78
CA ALA A 40 48.32 -26.67 12.45
C ALA A 40 49.74 -27.27 12.38
N LEU A 41 50.69 -26.55 11.79
CA LEU A 41 52.08 -26.99 11.66
C LEU A 41 52.78 -27.03 13.02
N VAL A 42 52.64 -25.99 13.85
CA VAL A 42 53.22 -25.96 15.20
C VAL A 42 52.62 -27.05 16.08
N SER A 43 51.29 -27.21 16.09
CA SER A 43 50.63 -28.26 16.88
C SER A 43 50.95 -29.66 16.39
N GLY A 44 51.01 -29.88 15.07
CA GLY A 44 51.41 -31.15 14.46
C GLY A 44 52.88 -31.49 14.72
N SER A 45 53.77 -30.50 14.67
CA SER A 45 55.18 -30.64 15.00
C SER A 45 55.36 -31.08 16.46
N LEU A 46 54.73 -30.38 17.41
CA LEU A 46 54.77 -30.75 18.83
C LEU A 46 54.26 -32.18 19.09
N PHE A 47 53.24 -32.61 18.33
CA PHE A 47 52.71 -33.97 18.41
C PHE A 47 53.73 -35.01 17.87
N LEU A 48 54.34 -34.76 16.70
CA LEU A 48 55.33 -35.67 16.10
C LEU A 48 56.60 -35.81 16.94
N PHE A 49 57.04 -34.72 17.60
CA PHE A 49 58.20 -34.75 18.49
C PHE A 49 57.89 -35.31 19.89
N GLY A 50 56.64 -35.68 20.19
CA GLY A 50 56.27 -36.34 21.43
C GLY A 50 56.50 -35.50 22.69
N PHE A 51 56.40 -34.17 22.60
CA PHE A 51 56.73 -33.28 23.72
C PHE A 51 55.79 -33.54 24.92
N PRO A 52 56.30 -33.83 26.14
CA PRO A 52 55.47 -34.25 27.28
C PRO A 52 54.79 -33.06 27.99
N ILE A 53 53.95 -32.31 27.26
CA ILE A 53 53.22 -31.14 27.77
C ILE A 53 52.37 -31.51 29.00
N GLY A 54 51.77 -32.70 28.99
CA GLY A 54 50.86 -33.16 30.05
C GLY A 54 51.51 -33.33 31.43
N SER A 55 52.84 -33.53 31.49
CA SER A 55 53.56 -33.67 32.77
C SER A 55 53.91 -32.34 33.41
N TYR A 56 54.04 -31.28 32.60
CA TYR A 56 54.40 -29.94 33.07
C TYR A 56 53.19 -29.06 33.38
N VAL A 57 52.05 -29.29 32.71
CA VAL A 57 50.85 -28.47 32.89
C VAL A 57 50.04 -28.96 34.09
N PRO A 58 49.86 -28.16 35.15
CA PRO A 58 49.05 -28.56 36.30
C PRO A 58 47.57 -28.71 35.93
N LYS A 59 46.90 -29.74 36.46
CA LYS A 59 45.47 -30.00 36.17
C LYS A 59 44.54 -28.84 36.55
N TRP A 60 44.85 -28.12 37.63
CA TRP A 60 44.05 -26.97 38.07
C TRP A 60 44.08 -25.80 37.07
N PHE A 61 45.17 -25.64 36.31
CA PHE A 61 45.30 -24.60 35.28
C PHE A 61 44.27 -24.79 34.17
N LEU A 62 44.10 -26.03 33.71
CA LEU A 62 43.07 -26.38 32.73
C LEU A 62 41.66 -26.10 33.28
N GLY A 63 41.41 -26.44 34.54
CA GLY A 63 40.15 -26.12 35.23
C GLY A 63 39.85 -24.62 35.24
N GLY A 64 40.85 -23.78 35.54
CA GLY A 64 40.73 -22.32 35.51
C GLY A 64 40.41 -21.78 34.11
N LEU A 65 41.02 -22.34 33.06
CA LEU A 65 40.75 -21.96 31.67
C LEU A 65 39.29 -22.28 31.27
N PHE A 66 38.79 -23.45 31.65
CA PHE A 66 37.39 -23.82 31.43
C PHE A 66 36.43 -22.95 32.24
N LEU A 67 36.75 -22.64 33.50
CA LEU A 67 35.91 -21.80 34.35
C LEU A 67 35.82 -20.36 33.82
N ASN A 68 36.93 -19.78 33.37
CA ASN A 68 36.93 -18.46 32.73
C ASN A 68 36.07 -18.44 31.46
N THR A 69 36.22 -19.47 30.61
CA THR A 69 35.43 -19.60 29.38
C THR A 69 33.94 -19.77 29.70
N GLY A 70 33.59 -20.66 30.64
CA GLY A 70 32.22 -20.89 31.09
C GLY A 70 31.59 -19.63 31.69
N TRP A 71 32.34 -18.88 32.51
CA TRP A 71 31.90 -17.61 33.06
C TRP A 71 31.61 -16.57 31.98
N SER A 72 32.46 -16.50 30.95
CA SER A 72 32.25 -15.58 29.82
C SER A 72 30.96 -15.88 29.04
N PHE A 73 30.63 -17.17 28.84
CA PHE A 73 29.38 -17.58 28.21
C PHE A 73 28.17 -17.31 29.10
N LEU A 74 28.26 -17.62 30.40
CA LEU A 74 27.20 -17.33 31.36
C LEU A 74 26.87 -15.83 31.39
N LYS A 75 27.92 -14.99 31.44
CA LYS A 75 27.76 -13.53 31.42
C LYS A 75 27.11 -13.03 30.13
N LYS A 76 27.52 -13.54 28.96
CA LYS A 76 26.99 -13.12 27.65
C LYS A 76 25.56 -13.61 27.41
N THR A 77 25.22 -14.82 27.83
CA THR A 77 23.93 -15.44 27.53
C THR A 77 22.86 -15.08 28.57
N LEU A 78 23.16 -15.18 29.86
CA LEU A 78 22.20 -14.98 30.95
C LEU A 78 22.24 -13.57 31.57
N LEU A 79 23.42 -12.97 31.69
CA LEU A 79 23.59 -11.68 32.40
C LEU A 79 23.73 -10.46 31.46
N SER A 80 23.59 -10.65 30.14
CA SER A 80 23.68 -9.55 29.19
C SER A 80 22.38 -8.75 29.16
N TYR A 81 22.48 -7.42 29.24
CA TYR A 81 21.35 -6.48 29.25
C TYR A 81 20.38 -6.66 28.07
N ARG A 82 20.86 -7.24 26.96
CA ARG A 82 20.09 -7.49 25.73
C ARG A 82 19.21 -8.75 25.81
N SER A 83 19.54 -9.75 26.63
CA SER A 83 18.66 -10.91 26.89
C SER A 83 17.65 -10.62 28.00
N LEU A 84 18.01 -9.71 28.91
CA LEU A 84 17.15 -9.13 29.95
C LEU A 84 16.20 -8.04 29.44
N ALA A 85 15.97 -7.95 28.13
CA ALA A 85 14.96 -7.06 27.58
C ALA A 85 13.59 -7.41 28.20
N VAL A 86 13.10 -6.50 29.02
CA VAL A 86 11.85 -6.65 29.76
C VAL A 86 10.70 -6.23 28.86
N PHE A 87 9.75 -7.12 28.63
CA PHE A 87 8.50 -6.79 27.94
C PHE A 87 7.42 -6.48 28.98
N ASN A 88 6.65 -5.43 28.74
CA ASN A 88 5.62 -4.98 29.68
C ASN A 88 4.30 -5.65 29.32
N TRP A 89 3.98 -6.77 29.95
CA TRP A 89 2.71 -7.46 29.75
C TRP A 89 1.78 -7.16 30.93
N ARG A 90 0.66 -6.47 30.66
CA ARG A 90 -0.39 -6.17 31.65
C ARG A 90 0.12 -5.51 32.96
N GLY A 91 1.11 -4.62 32.87
CA GLY A 91 1.66 -3.90 34.02
C GLY A 91 2.67 -4.66 34.88
N VAL A 92 3.00 -5.91 34.52
CA VAL A 92 4.07 -6.69 35.15
C VAL A 92 5.26 -6.74 34.20
N ARG A 93 6.46 -6.43 34.73
CA ARG A 93 7.73 -6.55 34.00
C ARG A 93 8.09 -8.03 33.87
N VAL A 94 7.80 -8.63 32.72
CA VAL A 94 8.14 -10.03 32.42
C VAL A 94 9.37 -10.07 31.54
N VAL A 95 10.24 -11.05 31.78
CA VAL A 95 11.46 -11.27 31.00
C VAL A 95 11.08 -11.74 29.57
N SER A 96 11.83 -11.34 28.55
CA SER A 96 11.56 -11.74 27.15
C SER A 96 11.36 -13.26 27.01
N PRO A 97 10.42 -13.73 26.17
CA PRO A 97 10.22 -15.17 25.94
C PRO A 97 11.50 -15.89 25.49
N GLN A 98 12.34 -15.20 24.73
CA GLN A 98 13.64 -15.69 24.24
C GLN A 98 14.61 -16.00 25.39
N TYR A 99 14.62 -15.20 26.46
CA TYR A 99 15.37 -15.50 27.66
C TYR A 99 14.81 -16.73 28.39
N GLY A 100 13.48 -16.85 28.46
CA GLY A 100 12.83 -18.04 29.04
C GLY A 100 13.29 -19.34 28.37
N ILE A 101 13.34 -19.34 27.03
CA ILE A 101 13.87 -20.47 26.24
C ILE A 101 15.34 -20.72 26.58
N SER A 102 16.17 -19.68 26.61
CA SER A 102 17.60 -19.79 26.90
C SER A 102 17.87 -20.37 28.30
N ALA A 103 17.15 -19.87 29.31
CA ALA A 103 17.23 -20.36 30.69
C ALA A 103 16.75 -21.81 30.79
N CYS A 104 15.65 -22.16 30.12
CA CYS A 104 15.16 -23.54 30.06
C CYS A 104 16.21 -24.47 29.45
N CYS A 105 16.85 -24.08 28.35
CA CYS A 105 17.93 -24.85 27.74
C CYS A 105 19.10 -25.08 28.70
N VAL A 106 19.54 -24.05 29.42
CA VAL A 106 20.64 -24.17 30.40
C VAL A 106 20.27 -25.12 31.54
N LEU A 107 19.04 -25.01 32.07
CA LEU A 107 18.56 -25.91 33.11
C LEU A 107 18.45 -27.35 32.62
N THR A 108 17.90 -27.58 31.42
CA THR A 108 17.83 -28.92 30.83
C THR A 108 19.22 -29.51 30.59
N ALA A 109 20.19 -28.68 30.16
CA ALA A 109 21.56 -29.12 29.96
C ALA A 109 22.24 -29.52 31.29
N LEU A 110 21.93 -28.82 32.38
CA LEU A 110 22.48 -29.07 33.71
C LEU A 110 21.92 -30.35 34.35
N PHE A 111 20.60 -30.59 34.23
CA PHE A 111 19.92 -31.69 34.92
C PHE A 111 19.81 -32.98 34.08
N PHE A 112 19.80 -32.89 32.76
CA PHE A 112 19.63 -34.04 31.87
C PHE A 112 20.85 -34.26 30.99
N SER A 113 20.91 -33.58 29.85
CA SER A 113 22.03 -33.69 28.90
C SER A 113 22.05 -32.48 27.96
N PRO A 114 23.21 -32.13 27.40
CA PRO A 114 23.29 -31.09 26.37
C PRO A 114 22.44 -31.40 25.13
N THR A 115 22.34 -32.67 24.74
CA THR A 115 21.56 -33.09 23.56
C THR A 115 20.07 -32.86 23.76
N THR A 116 19.53 -33.22 24.93
CA THR A 116 18.11 -32.97 25.26
C THR A 116 17.80 -31.49 25.36
N ALA A 117 18.74 -30.67 25.86
CA ALA A 117 18.59 -29.22 25.91
C ALA A 117 18.43 -28.58 24.52
N ILE A 118 19.21 -29.04 23.53
CA ILE A 118 19.09 -28.55 22.14
C ILE A 118 17.71 -28.87 21.57
N LEU A 119 17.22 -30.11 21.79
CA LEU A 119 15.91 -30.53 21.32
C LEU A 119 14.78 -29.71 21.96
N VAL A 120 14.83 -29.52 23.28
CA VAL A 120 13.85 -28.69 24.00
C VAL A 120 13.88 -27.24 23.52
N GLY A 121 15.06 -26.66 23.34
CA GLY A 121 15.21 -25.30 22.82
C GLY A 121 14.63 -25.12 21.42
N LEU A 122 14.82 -26.09 20.54
CA LEU A 122 14.24 -26.11 19.19
C LEU A 122 12.71 -26.16 19.27
N ILE A 123 12.15 -27.07 20.04
CA ILE A 123 10.70 -27.23 20.20
C ILE A 123 10.08 -25.94 20.75
N LEU A 124 10.65 -25.37 21.82
CA LEU A 124 10.17 -24.13 22.41
C LEU A 124 10.27 -22.94 21.44
N SER A 125 11.32 -22.91 20.62
CA SER A 125 11.51 -21.86 19.61
C SER A 125 10.46 -21.95 18.50
N ILE A 126 10.12 -23.17 18.06
CA ILE A 126 9.02 -23.40 17.10
C ILE A 126 7.69 -22.96 17.71
N PHE A 127 7.40 -23.33 18.96
CA PHE A 127 6.19 -22.89 19.65
C PHE A 127 6.09 -21.37 19.77
N LEU A 128 7.18 -20.71 20.18
CA LEU A 128 7.21 -19.25 20.28
C LEU A 128 7.00 -18.59 18.93
N PHE A 129 7.65 -19.09 17.87
CA PHE A 129 7.46 -18.59 16.51
C PHE A 129 5.99 -18.67 16.07
N VAL A 130 5.33 -19.80 16.34
CA VAL A 130 3.91 -19.99 16.02
C VAL A 130 3.02 -19.03 16.81
N ILE A 131 3.28 -18.85 18.11
CA ILE A 131 2.51 -17.93 18.98
C ILE A 131 2.72 -16.47 18.56
N ASP A 132 3.96 -16.04 18.32
CA ASP A 132 4.28 -14.69 17.89
C ASP A 132 3.63 -14.39 16.53
N GLY A 133 3.70 -15.35 15.61
CA GLY A 133 3.01 -15.30 14.33
C GLY A 133 1.49 -15.16 14.48
N MET A 134 0.87 -15.90 15.41
CA MET A 134 -0.56 -15.76 15.67
C MET A 134 -0.89 -14.43 16.36
N SER A 135 -0.01 -13.87 17.18
CA SER A 135 -0.29 -12.68 18.00
C SER A 135 -0.37 -11.38 17.20
N THR A 136 0.38 -11.30 16.10
CA THR A 136 0.44 -10.11 15.25
C THR A 136 -0.81 -10.03 14.40
N SER A 137 -1.66 -9.01 14.62
CA SER A 137 -2.85 -8.81 13.79
C SER A 137 -2.41 -8.54 12.34
N PRO A 138 -2.89 -9.34 11.36
CA PRO A 138 -2.65 -9.06 9.95
C PRO A 138 -3.34 -7.77 9.51
N VAL A 139 -4.34 -7.30 10.27
CA VAL A 139 -5.04 -6.04 10.02
C VAL A 139 -4.41 -4.96 10.90
N SER A 140 -3.74 -4.01 10.24
CA SER A 140 -3.08 -2.87 10.88
C SER A 140 -4.07 -1.77 11.28
N ASN A 141 -5.06 -1.52 10.42
CA ASN A 141 -6.06 -0.48 10.59
C ASN A 141 -7.35 -0.87 9.87
N VAL A 142 -8.49 -0.52 10.47
CA VAL A 142 -9.82 -0.67 9.89
C VAL A 142 -10.44 0.71 9.80
N VAL A 143 -10.79 1.14 8.60
CA VAL A 143 -11.40 2.44 8.36
C VAL A 143 -12.77 2.25 7.75
N ASP A 144 -13.74 2.99 8.27
CA ASP A 144 -15.10 3.00 7.77
C ASP A 144 -15.21 3.97 6.58
N GLY A 145 -15.93 3.57 5.53
CA GLY A 145 -16.10 4.38 4.31
C GLY A 145 -16.78 5.72 4.58
N LYS A 146 -17.54 5.85 5.68
CA LYS A 146 -18.09 7.14 6.10
C LYS A 146 -17.01 8.18 6.41
N HIS A 147 -15.81 7.75 6.80
CA HIS A 147 -14.69 8.63 7.16
C HIS A 147 -13.67 8.82 6.03
N VAL A 148 -13.81 8.09 4.92
CA VAL A 148 -12.89 8.18 3.78
C VAL A 148 -13.66 8.51 2.53
N VAL A 149 -13.39 9.69 1.97
CA VAL A 149 -13.98 10.11 0.70
C VAL A 149 -13.02 9.78 -0.43
N SER A 150 -13.57 9.30 -1.52
CA SER A 150 -12.85 9.09 -2.77
C SER A 150 -12.21 10.38 -3.32
N ARG A 151 -11.36 10.25 -4.35
CA ARG A 151 -10.63 11.41 -4.91
C ARG A 151 -11.45 12.18 -5.93
N THR A 152 -12.59 11.65 -6.33
CA THR A 152 -13.53 12.31 -7.22
C THR A 152 -14.31 13.41 -6.50
N LYS A 153 -14.38 14.59 -7.13
CA LYS A 153 -15.22 15.71 -6.69
C LYS A 153 -16.68 15.39 -7.00
N ARG A 154 -17.55 15.60 -6.03
CA ARG A 154 -18.96 15.25 -6.13
C ARG A 154 -19.82 16.42 -5.61
N PRO A 155 -21.01 16.64 -6.19
CA PRO A 155 -21.93 17.65 -5.71
C PRO A 155 -22.50 17.29 -4.33
N TRP A 156 -23.06 18.29 -3.65
CA TRP A 156 -23.48 18.17 -2.25
C TRP A 156 -24.53 17.06 -2.02
N TRP A 157 -25.43 16.80 -2.97
CA TRP A 157 -26.48 15.78 -2.83
C TRP A 157 -25.91 14.35 -2.87
N GLU A 158 -24.90 14.09 -3.71
CA GLU A 158 -24.20 12.81 -3.71
C GLU A 158 -23.38 12.63 -2.43
N MET A 159 -22.69 13.68 -2.00
CA MET A 159 -21.94 13.68 -0.75
C MET A 159 -22.85 13.42 0.47
N GLN A 160 -24.07 13.96 0.47
CA GLN A 160 -25.03 13.70 1.54
C GLN A 160 -25.48 12.23 1.58
N VAL A 161 -25.60 11.58 0.43
CA VAL A 161 -25.90 10.14 0.34
C VAL A 161 -24.71 9.33 0.84
N LEU A 162 -23.49 9.64 0.39
CA LEU A 162 -22.27 8.98 0.86
C LEU A 162 -22.05 9.16 2.36
N GLY A 163 -22.36 10.34 2.93
CA GLY A 163 -22.29 10.55 4.38
C GLY A 163 -23.30 9.71 5.19
N LYS A 164 -24.41 9.29 4.58
CA LYS A 164 -25.46 8.47 5.20
C LYS A 164 -25.24 6.98 4.99
N GLU A 165 -24.76 6.57 3.81
CA GLU A 165 -24.64 5.17 3.36
C GLU A 165 -23.19 4.70 3.21
N GLY A 166 -22.19 5.54 3.51
CA GLY A 166 -20.77 5.19 3.42
C GLY A 166 -20.32 4.12 4.42
N ASP A 167 -21.11 3.85 5.46
CA ASP A 167 -20.88 2.77 6.42
C ASP A 167 -21.11 1.36 5.85
N ARG A 168 -21.52 1.29 4.58
CA ARG A 168 -21.58 0.06 3.78
C ARG A 168 -20.20 -0.37 3.25
N ILE A 169 -19.19 0.50 3.35
CA ILE A 169 -17.83 0.22 2.88
C ILE A 169 -16.91 0.09 4.10
N ARG A 170 -16.07 -0.95 4.11
CA ARG A 170 -15.02 -1.12 5.12
C ARG A 170 -13.67 -1.35 4.47
N LEU A 171 -12.69 -0.54 4.87
CA LEU A 171 -11.32 -0.58 4.37
C LEU A 171 -10.42 -1.25 5.41
N LEU A 172 -9.74 -2.34 5.06
CA LEU A 172 -8.78 -3.02 5.93
C LEU A 172 -7.37 -2.90 5.35
N TYR A 173 -6.49 -2.28 6.11
CA TYR A 173 -5.07 -2.19 5.76
C TYR A 173 -4.33 -3.41 6.31
N LEU A 174 -3.85 -4.26 5.42
CA LEU A 174 -3.13 -5.48 5.78
C LEU A 174 -1.63 -5.18 6.00
N GLN A 175 -1.02 -5.92 6.92
CA GLN A 175 0.41 -5.83 7.24
C GLN A 175 1.01 -7.19 7.58
N GLY A 176 2.31 -7.33 7.31
CA GLY A 176 3.05 -8.54 7.57
C GLY A 176 2.79 -9.62 6.52
N GLN A 177 3.51 -10.74 6.64
CA GLN A 177 3.33 -11.89 5.75
C GLN A 177 2.01 -12.59 6.09
N LEU A 178 1.24 -12.96 5.05
CA LEU A 178 0.02 -13.74 5.21
C LEU A 178 0.32 -15.23 5.10
N PHE A 179 0.29 -15.90 6.25
CA PHE A 179 0.40 -17.36 6.39
C PHE A 179 -0.82 -17.89 7.17
N PHE A 180 -0.98 -19.21 7.23
CA PHE A 180 -2.13 -19.90 7.85
C PHE A 180 -2.61 -19.31 9.20
N GLY A 181 -1.68 -19.05 10.13
CA GLY A 181 -2.01 -18.52 11.45
C GLY A 181 -2.55 -17.09 11.43
N SER A 182 -1.98 -16.24 10.58
CA SER A 182 -2.46 -14.87 10.38
C SER A 182 -3.81 -14.84 9.64
N THR A 183 -4.00 -15.70 8.64
CA THR A 183 -5.24 -15.70 7.85
C THR A 183 -6.46 -16.08 8.66
N LEU A 184 -6.34 -16.92 9.68
CA LEU A 184 -7.46 -17.23 10.57
C LEU A 184 -8.01 -15.98 11.27
N ARG A 185 -7.13 -15.04 11.64
CA ARG A 185 -7.56 -13.75 12.21
C ARG A 185 -8.17 -12.84 11.15
N LEU A 186 -7.58 -12.82 9.95
CA LEU A 186 -8.13 -12.06 8.84
C LEU A 186 -9.54 -12.54 8.50
N THR A 187 -9.77 -13.85 8.38
CA THR A 187 -11.11 -14.42 8.13
C THR A 187 -12.07 -14.12 9.27
N SER A 188 -11.64 -14.18 10.54
CA SER A 188 -12.51 -13.77 11.65
C SER A 188 -12.89 -12.28 11.59
N ASN A 189 -11.97 -11.40 11.20
CA ASN A 189 -12.24 -9.97 11.04
C ASN A 189 -13.19 -9.72 9.85
N LEU A 190 -13.00 -10.45 8.75
CA LEU A 190 -13.90 -10.41 7.59
C LEU A 190 -15.30 -10.87 7.99
N GLU A 191 -15.42 -11.97 8.73
CA GLU A 191 -16.70 -12.48 9.21
C GLU A 191 -17.39 -11.53 10.20
N ALA A 192 -16.63 -10.88 11.08
CA ALA A 192 -17.14 -9.86 11.98
C ALA A 192 -17.62 -8.61 11.22
N ALA A 193 -16.91 -8.20 10.15
CA ALA A 193 -17.39 -7.17 9.24
C ALA A 193 -18.68 -7.61 8.54
N ALA A 194 -18.72 -8.83 8.02
CA ALA A 194 -19.87 -9.40 7.33
C ALA A 194 -21.10 -9.64 8.20
N ALA A 195 -20.92 -9.77 9.52
CA ALA A 195 -22.02 -9.93 10.47
C ALA A 195 -22.80 -8.62 10.66
N VAL A 196 -22.23 -7.49 10.26
CA VAL A 196 -22.95 -6.21 10.21
C VAL A 196 -23.72 -6.18 8.89
N ASP A 197 -25.03 -6.43 8.96
CA ASP A 197 -25.96 -6.53 7.79
C ASP A 197 -25.92 -5.35 6.81
N ARG A 198 -25.30 -4.22 7.20
CA ARG A 198 -25.17 -3.03 6.37
C ARG A 198 -24.00 -3.09 5.39
N ILE A 199 -22.94 -3.87 5.65
CA ILE A 199 -21.70 -3.84 4.87
C ILE A 199 -21.86 -4.56 3.52
N GLN A 200 -21.69 -3.81 2.43
CA GLN A 200 -21.75 -4.31 1.06
C GLN A 200 -20.37 -4.49 0.44
N PHE A 201 -19.37 -3.70 0.86
CA PHE A 201 -18.03 -3.74 0.30
C PHE A 201 -16.96 -3.82 1.38
N VAL A 202 -15.99 -4.71 1.17
CA VAL A 202 -14.80 -4.83 2.00
C VAL A 202 -13.56 -4.72 1.13
N ILE A 203 -12.84 -3.61 1.26
CA ILE A 203 -11.62 -3.36 0.49
C ILE A 203 -10.40 -3.78 1.33
N LEU A 204 -9.59 -4.67 0.79
CA LEU A 204 -8.35 -5.16 1.37
C LEU A 204 -7.15 -4.51 0.69
N SER A 205 -6.35 -3.79 1.48
CA SER A 205 -5.14 -3.11 1.01
C SER A 205 -3.90 -3.93 1.38
N PHE A 206 -3.17 -4.43 0.37
CA PHE A 206 -1.98 -5.28 0.51
C PHE A 206 -0.67 -4.49 0.57
N ALA A 207 -0.72 -3.17 0.79
CA ALA A 207 0.42 -2.26 0.72
C ALA A 207 1.66 -2.70 1.53
N ARG A 208 1.43 -3.34 2.68
CA ARG A 208 2.46 -3.78 3.63
C ARG A 208 2.51 -5.31 3.78
N VAL A 209 2.00 -6.03 2.78
CA VAL A 209 2.04 -7.49 2.71
C VAL A 209 3.13 -7.88 1.71
N PRO A 210 4.28 -8.39 2.17
CA PRO A 210 5.36 -8.75 1.27
C PRO A 210 5.08 -10.05 0.50
N LEU A 211 4.43 -11.03 1.15
CA LEU A 211 4.21 -12.37 0.62
C LEU A 211 2.92 -12.97 1.17
N VAL A 212 2.27 -13.82 0.37
CA VAL A 212 1.11 -14.63 0.74
C VAL A 212 1.44 -16.11 0.49
N ASP A 213 1.25 -16.95 1.50
CA ASP A 213 1.47 -18.39 1.38
C ASP A 213 0.27 -19.07 0.68
N PRO A 214 0.44 -20.23 0.01
CA PRO A 214 -0.65 -20.93 -0.64
C PRO A 214 -1.85 -21.24 0.29
N SER A 215 -1.58 -21.66 1.53
CA SER A 215 -2.63 -21.88 2.55
C SER A 215 -3.44 -20.63 2.87
N ALA A 216 -2.82 -19.45 2.80
CA ALA A 216 -3.49 -18.18 2.99
C ALA A 216 -4.41 -17.83 1.81
N THR A 217 -4.01 -18.17 0.59
CA THR A 217 -4.84 -17.95 -0.61
C THR A 217 -6.13 -18.78 -0.59
N GLU A 218 -6.05 -20.06 -0.17
CA GLU A 218 -7.24 -20.92 -0.01
C GLU A 218 -8.19 -20.38 1.06
N ALA A 219 -7.66 -19.92 2.20
CA ALA A 219 -8.46 -19.31 3.25
C ALA A 219 -9.16 -18.01 2.77
N LEU A 220 -8.46 -17.19 1.99
CA LEU A 220 -9.03 -15.99 1.38
C LEU A 220 -10.12 -16.32 0.35
N LYS A 221 -9.91 -17.35 -0.48
CA LYS A 221 -10.91 -17.83 -1.45
C LYS A 221 -12.19 -18.31 -0.76
N ALA A 222 -12.04 -19.09 0.31
CA ALA A 222 -13.16 -19.55 1.12
C ALA A 222 -13.89 -18.38 1.80
N ALA A 223 -13.15 -17.40 2.32
CA ALA A 223 -13.73 -16.19 2.88
C ALA A 223 -14.50 -15.37 1.83
N GLN A 224 -13.92 -15.14 0.64
CA GLN A 224 -14.57 -14.44 -0.47
C GLN A 224 -15.91 -15.08 -0.83
N GLU A 225 -15.96 -16.41 -0.93
CA GLU A 225 -17.19 -17.14 -1.25
C GLU A 225 -18.24 -17.03 -0.13
N LYS A 226 -17.81 -17.07 1.13
CA LYS A 226 -18.69 -16.86 2.29
C LYS A 226 -19.24 -15.44 2.36
N MET A 227 -18.42 -14.43 2.03
CA MET A 227 -18.82 -13.02 1.94
C MET A 227 -19.84 -12.81 0.82
N ARG A 228 -19.57 -13.38 -0.35
CA ARG A 228 -20.45 -13.31 -1.52
C ARG A 228 -21.84 -13.86 -1.24
N LYS A 229 -21.93 -15.01 -0.54
CA LYS A 229 -23.22 -15.59 -0.11
C LYS A 229 -24.04 -14.68 0.81
N ARG A 230 -23.40 -13.73 1.49
CA ARG A 230 -24.05 -12.71 2.32
C ARG A 230 -24.31 -11.39 1.58
N GLY A 231 -24.01 -11.32 0.28
CA GLY A 231 -24.13 -10.10 -0.52
C GLY A 231 -23.04 -9.05 -0.24
N CYS A 232 -21.91 -9.48 0.32
CA CYS A 232 -20.76 -8.62 0.58
C CYS A 232 -19.64 -8.91 -0.43
N HIS A 233 -19.20 -7.87 -1.14
CA HIS A 233 -18.16 -7.95 -2.16
C HIS A 233 -16.79 -7.61 -1.57
N MET A 234 -15.82 -8.50 -1.80
CA MET A 234 -14.43 -8.26 -1.42
C MET A 234 -13.66 -7.66 -2.59
N ILE A 235 -12.92 -6.58 -2.31
CA ILE A 235 -12.11 -5.87 -3.28
C ILE A 235 -10.65 -5.91 -2.84
N PHE A 236 -9.74 -6.21 -3.76
CA PHE A 236 -8.30 -6.33 -3.53
C PHE A 236 -7.58 -5.14 -4.16
N CYS A 237 -6.73 -4.46 -3.40
CA CYS A 237 -5.91 -3.37 -3.92
C CYS A 237 -4.50 -3.32 -3.34
N ARG A 238 -3.61 -2.59 -4.01
CA ARG A 238 -2.20 -2.40 -3.63
C ARG A 238 -1.43 -3.72 -3.44
N MET A 239 -1.55 -4.65 -4.38
CA MET A 239 -0.83 -5.93 -4.40
C MET A 239 0.50 -5.81 -5.13
N ASN A 240 1.59 -6.36 -4.58
CA ASN A 240 2.87 -6.39 -5.28
C ASN A 240 2.84 -7.54 -6.32
N GLU A 241 3.84 -7.62 -7.19
CA GLU A 241 3.91 -8.65 -8.25
C GLU A 241 3.76 -10.08 -7.68
N GLN A 242 4.54 -10.43 -6.65
CA GLN A 242 4.50 -11.76 -6.03
C GLN A 242 3.13 -12.10 -5.41
N VAL A 243 2.48 -11.13 -4.76
CA VAL A 243 1.16 -11.27 -4.15
C VAL A 243 0.08 -11.37 -5.24
N PHE A 244 0.21 -10.60 -6.32
CA PHE A 244 -0.69 -10.68 -7.46
C PHE A 244 -0.62 -12.05 -8.14
N ASP A 245 0.59 -12.54 -8.43
CA ASP A 245 0.80 -13.84 -9.06
C ASP A 245 0.25 -14.99 -8.22
N THR A 246 0.51 -14.97 -6.90
CA THR A 246 0.02 -16.01 -5.98
C THR A 246 -1.51 -16.01 -5.84
N LEU A 247 -2.14 -14.83 -5.77
CA LEU A 247 -3.60 -14.72 -5.69
C LEU A 247 -4.30 -15.03 -7.02
N SER A 248 -3.69 -14.63 -8.14
CA SER A 248 -4.16 -14.93 -9.50
C SER A 248 -4.07 -16.43 -9.78
N ALA A 249 -2.94 -17.07 -9.47
CA ALA A 249 -2.75 -18.50 -9.64
C ALA A 249 -3.73 -19.34 -8.80
N ALA A 250 -4.12 -18.86 -7.61
CA ALA A 250 -5.12 -19.51 -6.76
C ALA A 250 -6.59 -19.28 -7.22
N GLY A 251 -6.82 -18.40 -8.20
CA GLY A 251 -8.15 -18.02 -8.68
C GLY A 251 -8.95 -17.26 -7.62
N VAL A 252 -8.29 -16.44 -6.80
CA VAL A 252 -8.95 -15.54 -5.83
C VAL A 252 -9.45 -14.28 -6.53
N LEU A 253 -8.66 -13.78 -7.50
CA LEU A 253 -8.98 -12.62 -8.32
C LEU A 253 -9.84 -13.06 -9.50
N ARG A 254 -11.05 -12.50 -9.65
CA ARG A 254 -12.02 -12.95 -10.67
C ARG A 254 -12.23 -11.94 -11.79
N ALA A 255 -12.36 -10.66 -11.45
CA ALA A 255 -12.77 -9.59 -12.36
C ALA A 255 -11.89 -8.34 -12.14
N PRO A 256 -10.64 -8.35 -12.64
CA PRO A 256 -9.79 -7.18 -12.55
C PRO A 256 -10.37 -6.02 -13.38
N SER A 257 -10.26 -4.79 -12.87
CA SER A 257 -10.66 -3.60 -13.62
C SER A 257 -9.81 -3.41 -14.88
N GLU A 258 -10.39 -2.87 -15.95
CA GLU A 258 -9.66 -2.59 -17.20
C GLU A 258 -8.45 -1.67 -16.98
N GLU A 259 -8.58 -0.67 -16.10
CA GLU A 259 -7.47 0.22 -15.73
C GLU A 259 -6.34 -0.54 -15.01
N PHE A 260 -6.68 -1.56 -14.23
CA PHE A 260 -5.68 -2.42 -13.59
C PHE A 260 -4.95 -3.26 -14.64
N LEU A 261 -5.68 -3.92 -15.55
CA LEU A 261 -5.09 -4.73 -16.63
C LEU A 261 -4.13 -3.92 -17.51
N ASN A 262 -4.57 -2.75 -17.99
CA ASN A 262 -3.73 -1.86 -18.80
C ASN A 262 -2.42 -1.45 -18.09
N ARG A 263 -2.44 -1.30 -16.77
CA ARG A 263 -1.24 -0.98 -15.98
C ARG A 263 -0.35 -2.19 -15.74
N VAL A 264 -0.94 -3.34 -15.46
CA VAL A 264 -0.22 -4.63 -15.29
C VAL A 264 0.59 -4.93 -16.55
N GLU A 265 -0.02 -4.75 -17.73
CA GLU A 265 0.68 -4.88 -19.02
C GLU A 265 1.84 -3.89 -19.17
N GLN A 266 1.64 -2.61 -18.83
CA GLN A 266 2.71 -1.61 -18.86
C GLN A 266 3.87 -1.92 -17.91
N MET A 267 3.61 -2.60 -16.79
CA MET A 267 4.61 -3.00 -15.80
C MET A 267 5.29 -4.33 -16.15
N GLY A 268 4.84 -5.04 -17.19
CA GLY A 268 5.36 -6.34 -17.59
C GLY A 268 5.02 -7.48 -16.63
N TRP A 269 3.95 -7.32 -15.83
CA TRP A 269 3.48 -8.38 -14.95
C TRP A 269 2.73 -9.42 -15.78
N HIS A 270 3.17 -10.69 -15.72
CA HIS A 270 2.54 -11.76 -16.47
C HIS A 270 1.41 -12.39 -15.67
N CYS A 271 0.16 -12.17 -16.09
CA CYS A 271 -0.97 -12.90 -15.51
C CYS A 271 -0.87 -14.37 -15.96
N MET A 272 -0.51 -15.27 -15.04
CA MET A 272 -0.23 -16.68 -15.36
C MET A 272 -1.48 -17.49 -15.75
N ASN A 273 -2.68 -16.92 -15.59
CA ASN A 273 -3.94 -17.51 -16.02
C ASN A 273 -4.79 -16.45 -16.69
N ASP A 274 -5.37 -16.80 -17.85
CA ASP A 274 -6.55 -16.12 -18.38
C ASP A 274 -7.61 -16.16 -17.27
N ALA A 275 -7.86 -15.02 -16.63
CA ALA A 275 -8.98 -14.84 -15.72
C ALA A 275 -10.29 -14.85 -16.54
N GLN A 276 -10.54 -15.93 -17.28
CA GLN A 276 -11.85 -16.28 -17.77
C GLN A 276 -12.61 -16.84 -16.56
N GLY A 277 -13.19 -15.94 -15.77
CA GLY A 277 -14.24 -16.33 -14.86
C GLY A 277 -15.30 -17.09 -15.64
N GLU A 278 -15.65 -18.28 -15.17
CA GLU A 278 -16.92 -18.91 -15.53
C GLU A 278 -18.02 -17.85 -15.35
N ALA A 279 -18.64 -17.46 -16.47
CA ALA A 279 -19.81 -16.61 -16.47
C ALA A 279 -20.96 -17.38 -15.81
N ASP A 280 -21.02 -17.31 -14.48
CA ASP A 280 -22.14 -17.80 -13.67
C ASP A 280 -23.35 -16.89 -13.97
N GLY A 281 -24.17 -17.30 -14.95
CA GLY A 281 -25.52 -16.82 -15.26
C GLY A 281 -25.85 -15.33 -15.01
N ASP A 282 -25.99 -14.56 -16.10
CA ASP A 282 -26.79 -13.32 -16.22
C ASP A 282 -26.54 -12.16 -15.25
N LYS A 283 -25.50 -12.18 -14.39
CA LYS A 283 -25.12 -11.02 -13.56
C LYS A 283 -23.66 -10.66 -13.76
N GLU A 284 -23.40 -9.48 -14.33
CA GLU A 284 -22.07 -8.87 -14.35
C GLU A 284 -21.46 -8.89 -12.94
N ILE A 285 -20.30 -9.53 -12.81
CA ILE A 285 -19.55 -9.55 -11.56
C ILE A 285 -18.89 -8.19 -11.41
N PRO A 286 -19.18 -7.42 -10.34
CA PRO A 286 -18.52 -6.14 -10.12
C PRO A 286 -17.00 -6.35 -9.96
N ALA A 287 -16.21 -5.41 -10.49
CA ALA A 287 -14.77 -5.49 -10.45
C ALA A 287 -14.24 -5.69 -9.03
N ASP A 288 -13.36 -6.67 -8.84
CA ASP A 288 -12.82 -7.05 -7.52
C ASP A 288 -11.34 -6.68 -7.36
N VAL A 289 -10.66 -6.21 -8.41
CA VAL A 289 -9.24 -5.80 -8.33
C VAL A 289 -8.99 -4.37 -8.83
N PHE A 290 -8.30 -3.60 -8.01
CA PHE A 290 -7.88 -2.23 -8.32
C PHE A 290 -6.41 -1.99 -7.96
N PHE A 291 -5.77 -1.06 -8.66
CA PHE A 291 -4.37 -0.75 -8.41
C PHE A 291 -4.17 -0.04 -7.06
N HIS A 292 -5.07 0.87 -6.71
CA HIS A 292 -4.99 1.71 -5.50
C HIS A 292 -6.33 1.73 -4.75
N GLU A 293 -6.29 1.91 -3.43
CA GLU A 293 -7.46 1.97 -2.55
C GLU A 293 -8.42 3.11 -2.94
N THR A 294 -7.90 4.18 -3.53
CA THR A 294 -8.75 5.30 -3.97
C THR A 294 -9.56 4.96 -5.20
N ASP A 295 -9.06 4.12 -6.11
CA ASP A 295 -9.84 3.68 -7.27
C ASP A 295 -10.91 2.67 -6.84
N ALA A 296 -10.56 1.79 -5.90
CA ALA A 296 -11.53 0.90 -5.24
C ALA A 296 -12.63 1.69 -4.51
N LEU A 297 -12.27 2.77 -3.81
CA LEU A 297 -13.22 3.65 -3.15
C LEU A 297 -14.08 4.43 -4.14
N ASP A 298 -13.50 4.98 -5.22
CA ASP A 298 -14.26 5.64 -6.29
C ASP A 298 -15.34 4.70 -6.85
N PHE A 299 -14.98 3.43 -7.13
CA PHE A 299 -15.90 2.40 -7.60
C PHE A 299 -17.03 2.09 -6.60
N CYS A 300 -16.70 1.89 -5.33
CA CYS A 300 -17.69 1.65 -4.28
C CYS A 300 -18.64 2.85 -4.09
N ASP A 301 -18.10 4.07 -4.10
CA ASP A 301 -18.89 5.30 -3.99
C ASP A 301 -19.88 5.43 -5.16
N GLU A 302 -19.42 5.18 -6.38
CA GLU A 302 -20.27 5.17 -7.58
C GLU A 302 -21.41 4.17 -7.47
N TYR A 303 -21.11 2.95 -7.02
CA TYR A 303 -22.13 1.92 -6.85
C TYR A 303 -23.18 2.31 -5.79
N ILE A 304 -22.76 2.91 -4.67
CA ILE A 304 -23.68 3.41 -3.64
C ILE A 304 -24.52 4.57 -4.18
N ILE A 305 -23.90 5.51 -4.89
CA ILE A 305 -24.59 6.66 -5.47
C ILE A 305 -25.64 6.20 -6.49
N ASP A 306 -25.28 5.30 -7.40
CA ASP A 306 -26.23 4.77 -8.39
C ASP A 306 -27.43 4.10 -7.72
N LYS A 307 -27.16 3.28 -6.70
CA LYS A 307 -28.19 2.53 -5.97
C LYS A 307 -29.10 3.40 -5.08
N PHE A 308 -28.58 4.45 -4.44
CA PHE A 308 -29.33 5.21 -3.43
C PHE A 308 -29.70 6.63 -3.87
N CYS A 309 -28.91 7.26 -4.73
CA CYS A 309 -29.20 8.59 -5.27
C CYS A 309 -30.04 8.50 -6.54
N TYR A 310 -29.66 7.64 -7.48
CA TYR A 310 -30.24 7.60 -8.82
C TYR A 310 -31.07 6.34 -9.14
N SER A 311 -31.54 5.63 -8.12
CA SER A 311 -32.53 4.56 -8.29
C SER A 311 -33.85 5.14 -8.81
N PRO A 312 -34.65 4.42 -9.63
CA PRO A 312 -35.91 4.94 -10.20
C PRO A 312 -36.88 5.57 -9.20
N LYS A 313 -36.87 5.11 -7.94
CA LYS A 313 -37.67 5.70 -6.85
C LYS A 313 -37.04 6.95 -6.23
N ALA A 314 -35.72 6.98 -6.10
CA ALA A 314 -34.97 8.09 -5.52
C ALA A 314 -34.87 9.26 -6.52
N GLU A 315 -34.70 8.94 -7.79
CA GLU A 315 -34.55 9.89 -8.90
C GLU A 315 -35.78 10.82 -9.03
N GLN A 316 -36.99 10.33 -8.68
CA GLN A 316 -38.20 11.15 -8.65
C GLN A 316 -38.10 12.36 -7.70
N ARG A 317 -37.27 12.27 -6.65
CA ARG A 317 -37.05 13.35 -5.67
C ARG A 317 -35.96 14.34 -6.13
N LEU A 318 -35.14 13.96 -7.11
CA LEU A 318 -34.08 14.79 -7.64
C LEU A 318 -34.65 15.86 -8.57
N GLU A 319 -34.08 17.06 -8.49
CA GLU A 319 -34.38 18.17 -9.40
C GLU A 319 -33.86 17.86 -10.81
N PRO A 320 -34.43 18.48 -11.87
CA PRO A 320 -34.07 18.16 -13.25
C PRO A 320 -32.56 18.28 -13.56
N TYR A 321 -31.88 19.27 -13.00
CA TYR A 321 -30.44 19.45 -13.21
C TYR A 321 -29.61 18.37 -12.51
N MET A 322 -30.05 17.86 -11.35
CA MET A 322 -29.37 16.77 -10.65
C MET A 322 -29.43 15.47 -11.46
N ARG A 323 -30.58 15.20 -12.11
CA ARG A 323 -30.73 14.05 -13.00
C ARG A 323 -29.82 14.16 -14.22
N GLN A 324 -29.77 15.34 -14.84
CA GLN A 324 -28.89 15.61 -15.98
C GLN A 324 -27.41 15.45 -15.63
N TYR A 325 -26.99 15.85 -14.42
CA TYR A 325 -25.66 15.56 -13.91
C TYR A 325 -25.42 14.05 -13.77
N GLY A 326 -26.37 13.32 -13.17
CA GLY A 326 -26.29 11.86 -13.05
C GLY A 326 -26.25 11.15 -14.41
N THR A 327 -26.89 11.71 -15.45
CA THR A 327 -26.78 11.24 -16.83
C THR A 327 -25.39 11.50 -17.38
N ALA A 328 -24.87 12.72 -17.22
CA ALA A 328 -23.54 13.16 -17.70
C ALA A 328 -22.38 12.31 -17.14
N THR A 329 -22.53 11.78 -15.93
CA THR A 329 -21.51 10.93 -15.30
C THR A 329 -21.71 9.44 -15.61
N ARG A 330 -22.95 8.95 -15.68
CA ARG A 330 -23.20 7.50 -15.85
C ARG A 330 -23.27 7.04 -17.30
N ILE A 331 -23.78 7.87 -18.20
CA ILE A 331 -23.95 7.49 -19.61
C ILE A 331 -22.70 7.91 -20.40
N PRO A 332 -21.99 6.95 -21.02
CA PRO A 332 -20.83 7.27 -21.83
C PRO A 332 -21.13 8.29 -22.94
N GLY A 333 -20.25 9.28 -23.10
CA GLY A 333 -20.30 10.31 -24.13
C GLY A 333 -21.33 11.42 -23.89
N SER A 334 -22.10 11.35 -22.80
CA SER A 334 -23.12 12.35 -22.51
C SER A 334 -22.52 13.67 -22.01
N ARG A 335 -23.03 14.78 -22.55
CA ARG A 335 -22.58 16.13 -22.24
C ARG A 335 -23.50 16.76 -21.20
N LEU A 336 -22.92 17.42 -20.20
CA LEU A 336 -23.64 18.25 -19.25
C LEU A 336 -24.12 19.54 -19.94
N PRO A 337 -25.43 19.86 -19.91
CA PRO A 337 -25.92 21.12 -20.45
C PRO A 337 -25.39 22.33 -19.67
N GLU A 338 -25.19 23.45 -20.37
CA GLU A 338 -24.71 24.70 -19.76
C GLU A 338 -25.63 25.22 -18.64
N SER A 339 -26.95 25.11 -18.83
CA SER A 339 -27.93 25.47 -17.79
C SER A 339 -27.80 24.61 -16.53
N THR A 340 -27.44 23.34 -16.69
CA THR A 340 -27.22 22.40 -15.59
C THR A 340 -25.94 22.75 -14.84
N PHE A 341 -24.88 23.10 -15.59
CA PHE A 341 -23.64 23.63 -15.02
C PHE A 341 -23.91 24.89 -14.19
N GLU A 342 -24.71 25.81 -14.73
CA GLU A 342 -25.09 27.05 -14.06
C GLU A 342 -25.84 26.79 -12.75
N MET A 343 -26.89 25.94 -12.80
CA MET A 343 -27.69 25.61 -11.62
C MET A 343 -26.88 24.89 -10.54
N MET A 344 -26.03 23.94 -10.92
CA MET A 344 -25.20 23.19 -9.96
C MET A 344 -24.24 24.10 -9.19
N ASN A 345 -23.84 25.21 -9.81
CA ASN A 345 -22.84 26.13 -9.29
C ASN A 345 -23.43 27.46 -8.79
N ASP A 346 -24.76 27.55 -8.62
CA ASP A 346 -25.49 28.75 -8.20
C ASP A 346 -25.17 29.99 -9.07
N LEU A 347 -25.02 29.78 -10.39
CA LEU A 347 -24.79 30.83 -11.37
C LEU A 347 -26.12 31.28 -12.01
N PRO A 348 -26.28 32.58 -12.31
CA PRO A 348 -27.40 33.07 -13.10
C PRO A 348 -27.49 32.43 -14.49
N GLN A 349 -28.70 32.29 -15.01
CA GLN A 349 -28.94 31.68 -16.31
C GLN A 349 -28.27 32.48 -17.46
N GLY A 350 -27.56 31.79 -18.33
CA GLY A 350 -26.89 32.36 -19.51
C GLY A 350 -25.50 32.96 -19.24
N VAL A 351 -24.94 32.75 -18.05
CA VAL A 351 -23.55 33.08 -17.70
C VAL A 351 -22.57 32.26 -18.54
N MET A 352 -22.78 30.96 -18.70
CA MET A 352 -21.92 30.09 -19.52
C MET A 352 -21.96 30.51 -20.99
N ARG A 353 -23.12 30.90 -21.50
CA ARG A 353 -23.25 31.46 -22.86
C ARG A 353 -22.46 32.76 -23.04
N LYS A 354 -22.43 33.63 -22.01
CA LYS A 354 -21.62 34.87 -22.01
C LYS A 354 -20.13 34.58 -21.81
N LEU A 355 -19.79 33.46 -21.17
CA LEU A 355 -18.41 33.02 -20.94
C LEU A 355 -17.78 32.41 -22.20
N ARG A 356 -18.58 31.74 -23.04
CA ARG A 356 -18.13 31.04 -24.24
C ARG A 356 -17.14 31.81 -25.14
N PRO A 357 -17.31 33.12 -25.43
CA PRO A 357 -16.38 33.89 -26.25
C PRO A 357 -14.99 34.12 -25.62
N PHE A 358 -14.86 33.92 -24.30
CA PHE A 358 -13.60 34.07 -23.56
C PHE A 358 -12.90 32.73 -23.32
N CYS A 359 -13.48 31.62 -23.80
CA CYS A 359 -12.96 30.29 -23.58
C CYS A 359 -12.48 29.64 -24.89
N GLU A 360 -11.33 29.00 -24.82
CA GLU A 360 -10.88 28.05 -25.83
C GLU A 360 -11.62 26.71 -25.60
N ILE A 361 -12.46 26.29 -26.55
CA ILE A 361 -13.29 25.08 -26.44
C ILE A 361 -12.57 23.92 -27.11
N ARG A 362 -12.37 22.83 -26.37
CA ARG A 362 -11.87 21.56 -26.89
C ARG A 362 -12.92 20.48 -26.68
N GLU A 363 -13.40 19.88 -27.76
CA GLU A 363 -14.56 18.98 -27.71
C GLU A 363 -14.17 17.50 -27.59
N GLU A 364 -13.01 17.09 -28.12
CA GLU A 364 -12.66 15.66 -28.25
C GLU A 364 -11.27 15.27 -27.72
N GLU A 365 -10.97 15.63 -26.47
CA GLU A 365 -9.68 15.23 -25.87
C GLU A 365 -9.69 13.76 -25.40
N LEU A 366 -8.65 13.02 -25.80
CA LEU A 366 -8.50 11.59 -25.48
C LEU A 366 -7.98 11.35 -24.05
N PRO A 367 -8.33 10.23 -23.39
CA PRO A 367 -7.79 9.85 -22.09
C PRO A 367 -6.27 9.77 -22.06
N GLY A 368 -5.67 10.12 -20.92
CA GLY A 368 -4.22 10.07 -20.71
C GLY A 368 -3.47 11.28 -21.27
N THR A 369 -4.13 12.09 -22.09
CA THR A 369 -3.60 13.35 -22.61
C THR A 369 -3.31 14.32 -21.48
N MET A 370 -2.05 14.76 -21.36
CA MET A 370 -1.69 15.82 -20.43
C MET A 370 -2.06 17.16 -21.05
N LEU A 371 -2.89 17.93 -20.35
CA LEU A 371 -3.33 19.24 -20.83
C LEU A 371 -2.13 20.20 -20.98
N SER A 372 -1.08 20.05 -20.18
CA SER A 372 0.16 20.84 -20.32
C SER A 372 0.91 20.62 -21.64
N ASP A 373 0.72 19.47 -22.28
CA ASP A 373 1.49 19.10 -23.48
C ASP A 373 0.82 19.66 -24.74
N ILE A 374 -0.50 19.81 -24.70
CA ILE A 374 -1.30 20.39 -25.78
C ILE A 374 -1.48 21.90 -25.59
N MET A 375 -1.52 22.36 -24.34
CA MET A 375 -1.77 23.76 -24.00
C MET A 375 -0.55 24.34 -23.27
N PRO A 376 0.27 25.17 -23.94
CA PRO A 376 1.30 25.93 -23.25
C PRO A 376 0.63 26.86 -22.22
N GLU A 377 1.31 27.08 -21.07
CA GLU A 377 0.87 27.98 -19.99
C GLU A 377 -0.41 27.59 -19.22
N MET A 378 -0.67 26.28 -19.06
CA MET A 378 -1.77 25.78 -18.20
C MET A 378 -1.70 26.28 -16.75
N ASP A 379 -0.53 26.70 -16.28
CA ASP A 379 -0.32 27.29 -14.94
C ASP A 379 -1.16 28.58 -14.73
N ARG A 380 -1.68 29.20 -15.81
CA ARG A 380 -2.52 30.41 -15.79
C ARG A 380 -3.91 30.19 -16.41
N ALA A 381 -4.39 28.94 -16.42
CA ALA A 381 -5.68 28.59 -16.99
C ALA A 381 -6.59 27.89 -15.99
N MET A 382 -7.90 28.10 -16.13
CA MET A 382 -8.94 27.30 -15.49
C MET A 382 -9.71 26.51 -16.53
N CYS A 383 -10.10 25.29 -16.18
CA CYS A 383 -10.78 24.36 -17.08
C CYS A 383 -12.18 24.07 -16.54
N PHE A 384 -13.21 24.43 -17.31
CA PHE A 384 -14.59 24.04 -17.06
C PHE A 384 -14.86 22.74 -17.81
N ILE A 385 -15.38 21.74 -17.11
CA ILE A 385 -15.54 20.39 -17.65
C ILE A 385 -17.02 20.18 -17.95
N LEU A 386 -17.37 19.90 -19.20
CA LEU A 386 -18.76 19.69 -19.62
C LEU A 386 -19.03 18.25 -20.09
N ARG A 387 -17.99 17.53 -20.49
CA ARG A 387 -18.06 16.09 -20.82
C ARG A 387 -16.78 15.39 -20.37
N GLY A 388 -16.88 14.14 -19.95
CA GLY A 388 -15.73 13.38 -19.45
C GLY A 388 -15.23 13.87 -18.09
N ALA A 389 -14.00 13.55 -17.72
CA ALA A 389 -13.40 14.02 -16.48
C ALA A 389 -11.93 14.39 -16.64
N VAL A 390 -11.44 15.25 -15.74
CA VAL A 390 -10.04 15.66 -15.67
C VAL A 390 -9.46 15.29 -14.30
N SER A 391 -8.29 14.68 -14.29
CA SER A 391 -7.56 14.30 -13.09
C SER A 391 -6.40 15.27 -12.82
N LEU A 392 -6.25 15.69 -11.57
CA LEU A 392 -5.09 16.44 -11.10
C LEU A 392 -4.07 15.47 -10.49
N VAL A 393 -2.91 15.37 -11.13
CA VAL A 393 -1.87 14.38 -10.81
C VAL A 393 -0.57 15.08 -10.46
N GLN A 394 -0.02 14.77 -9.30
CA GLN A 394 1.31 15.20 -8.89
C GLN A 394 2.34 14.14 -9.27
N PHE A 395 3.45 14.57 -9.87
CA PHE A 395 4.60 13.72 -10.16
C PHE A 395 5.59 13.86 -9.01
N ILE A 396 5.92 12.75 -8.36
CA ILE A 396 6.89 12.65 -7.28
C ILE A 396 8.20 12.23 -7.94
N PRO A 397 9.25 13.07 -7.91
CA PRO A 397 10.55 12.67 -8.41
C PRO A 397 11.06 11.48 -7.58
N MET A 398 11.24 10.33 -8.23
CA MET A 398 11.93 9.20 -7.63
C MET A 398 13.40 9.60 -7.51
N VAL A 399 13.94 9.61 -6.29
CA VAL A 399 15.37 9.83 -6.09
C VAL A 399 16.08 8.56 -6.58
N ASP A 400 16.93 8.68 -7.60
CA ASP A 400 17.73 7.56 -8.07
C ASP A 400 18.59 7.02 -6.90
N ASP A 401 18.36 5.75 -6.57
CA ASP A 401 18.97 5.02 -5.46
C ASP A 401 20.50 4.99 -5.57
N THR A 402 21.19 5.92 -4.91
CA THR A 402 22.65 5.94 -4.76
C THR A 402 23.12 5.45 -3.38
N TYR A 403 22.29 4.70 -2.65
CA TYR A 403 22.67 4.08 -1.38
C TYR A 403 22.86 2.55 -1.50
N PRO A 404 24.04 2.00 -1.15
CA PRO A 404 24.36 0.57 -1.32
C PRO A 404 23.70 -0.37 -0.30
N LEU A 405 22.85 0.14 0.60
CA LEU A 405 22.08 -0.66 1.56
C LEU A 405 20.71 -1.00 0.96
N GLN A 406 20.73 -1.96 0.03
CA GLN A 406 19.52 -2.61 -0.47
C GLN A 406 18.82 -3.39 0.65
N LEU A 407 17.95 -2.75 1.41
CA LEU A 407 16.67 -3.40 1.65
C LEU A 407 15.86 -3.19 0.39
N LYS A 408 15.79 -4.21 -0.47
CA LYS A 408 14.63 -4.41 -1.35
C LYS A 408 13.40 -4.66 -0.46
N SER A 409 13.00 -3.71 0.38
CA SER A 409 11.61 -3.65 0.75
C SER A 409 10.92 -3.27 -0.54
N ALA A 410 10.25 -4.22 -1.19
CA ALA A 410 9.30 -3.96 -2.25
C ALA A 410 8.12 -3.17 -1.65
N THR A 411 8.41 -1.98 -1.14
CA THR A 411 7.41 -1.00 -0.72
C THR A 411 6.74 -0.55 -1.99
N PHE A 412 5.41 -0.70 -2.02
CA PHE A 412 4.54 -0.24 -3.08
C PHE A 412 5.02 1.08 -3.68
N ALA A 413 5.57 1.03 -4.90
CA ALA A 413 5.88 2.24 -5.64
C ALA A 413 4.53 2.92 -5.93
N PHE A 414 4.26 4.02 -5.24
CA PHE A 414 3.15 4.94 -5.50
C PHE A 414 2.97 5.10 -7.01
N ARG A 415 1.82 4.72 -7.61
CA ARG A 415 1.50 4.71 -9.06
C ARG A 415 2.66 5.12 -10.02
N ALA A 416 3.77 4.38 -10.04
CA ALA A 416 4.99 4.73 -10.79
C ALA A 416 5.44 6.21 -10.66
N GLY A 417 5.54 6.74 -9.43
CA GLY A 417 5.89 8.14 -9.16
C GLY A 417 4.74 9.14 -9.35
N LYS A 418 3.51 8.69 -9.61
CA LYS A 418 2.33 9.58 -9.75
C LYS A 418 1.45 9.51 -8.51
N ARG A 419 0.89 10.65 -8.10
CA ARG A 419 -0.10 10.77 -7.03
C ARG A 419 -1.33 11.49 -7.56
N LEU A 420 -2.45 10.79 -7.64
CA LEU A 420 -3.75 11.44 -7.90
C LEU A 420 -4.11 12.30 -6.68
N LEU A 421 -4.38 13.58 -6.92
CA LEU A 421 -4.83 14.52 -5.90
C LEU A 421 -6.36 14.66 -5.90
N ALA A 422 -6.93 14.87 -7.08
CA ALA A 422 -8.37 15.01 -7.28
C ALA A 422 -8.78 14.58 -8.69
N ARG A 423 -10.02 14.13 -8.86
CA ARG A 423 -10.66 13.93 -10.15
C ARG A 423 -11.89 14.85 -10.23
N TYR A 424 -12.04 15.55 -11.34
CA TYR A 424 -13.08 16.53 -11.58
C TYR A 424 -14.01 15.99 -12.68
N PRO A 425 -15.24 15.54 -12.34
CA PRO A 425 -16.24 15.14 -13.31
C PRO A 425 -16.90 16.37 -13.96
N PRO A 426 -17.82 16.20 -14.94
CA PRO A 426 -18.53 17.31 -15.56
C PRO A 426 -19.18 18.21 -14.51
N GLY A 427 -19.27 19.51 -14.78
CA GLY A 427 -19.86 20.48 -13.86
C GLY A 427 -18.88 21.10 -12.86
N HIS A 428 -17.66 20.58 -12.77
CA HIS A 428 -16.62 21.11 -11.90
C HIS A 428 -15.58 21.94 -12.66
N VAL A 429 -14.85 22.78 -11.92
CA VAL A 429 -13.73 23.58 -12.45
C VAL A 429 -12.40 23.06 -11.90
N ALA A 430 -11.46 22.81 -12.79
CA ALA A 430 -10.09 22.41 -12.47
C ALA A 430 -9.11 23.58 -12.69
N GLY A 431 -7.94 23.54 -12.04
CA GLY A 431 -6.88 24.56 -12.22
C GLY A 431 -7.09 25.87 -11.46
N THR A 432 -8.06 25.94 -10.55
CA THR A 432 -8.38 27.17 -9.81
C THR A 432 -7.22 27.66 -8.93
N SER A 433 -6.50 26.74 -8.29
CA SER A 433 -5.38 27.08 -7.40
C SER A 433 -4.15 27.58 -8.17
N THR A 434 -3.84 26.98 -9.32
CA THR A 434 -2.74 27.41 -10.20
C THR A 434 -3.03 28.78 -10.80
N PHE A 435 -4.25 28.97 -11.32
CA PHE A 435 -4.71 30.22 -11.93
C PHE A 435 -4.50 31.46 -11.05
N PHE A 436 -4.85 31.41 -9.77
CA PHE A 436 -4.70 32.55 -8.86
C PHE A 436 -3.34 32.64 -8.16
N LYS A 437 -2.66 31.51 -7.90
CA LYS A 437 -1.35 31.52 -7.20
C LYS A 437 -0.21 32.04 -8.05
N PHE A 438 -0.32 31.94 -9.38
CA PHE A 438 0.70 32.40 -10.32
C PHE A 438 1.12 33.87 -10.07
N HIS A 439 0.22 34.70 -9.55
CA HIS A 439 0.47 36.14 -9.36
C HIS A 439 1.50 36.50 -8.26
N LYS A 440 1.94 35.56 -7.40
CA LYS A 440 2.76 35.90 -6.21
C LYS A 440 3.88 34.94 -5.84
N GLN A 441 4.06 33.79 -6.51
CA GLN A 441 5.07 32.80 -6.10
C GLN A 441 5.77 32.13 -7.29
N HIS A 442 7.11 32.06 -7.25
CA HIS A 442 7.90 31.17 -8.09
C HIS A 442 7.74 29.74 -7.59
N VAL A 443 6.85 28.97 -8.21
CA VAL A 443 6.67 27.55 -7.93
C VAL A 443 7.52 26.75 -8.93
N ASN A 444 8.28 25.76 -8.46
CA ASN A 444 9.04 24.88 -9.34
C ASN A 444 8.08 24.15 -10.30
N PRO A 445 8.16 24.38 -11.63
CA PRO A 445 7.23 23.81 -12.61
C PRO A 445 7.27 22.27 -12.64
N GLN A 446 8.38 21.66 -12.23
CA GLN A 446 8.50 20.19 -12.16
C GLN A 446 7.70 19.57 -11.02
N LEU A 447 7.42 20.33 -9.96
CA LEU A 447 6.67 19.86 -8.78
C LEU A 447 5.19 20.24 -8.84
N GLN A 448 4.78 21.03 -9.83
CA GLN A 448 3.40 21.42 -10.00
C GLN A 448 2.54 20.23 -10.41
N PRO A 449 1.38 20.01 -9.77
CA PRO A 449 0.43 19.02 -10.23
C PRO A 449 -0.05 19.36 -11.65
N LYS A 450 -0.09 18.37 -12.52
CA LYS A 450 -0.56 18.52 -13.90
C LYS A 450 -2.00 18.03 -14.04
N LEU A 451 -2.74 18.63 -14.96
CA LEU A 451 -4.07 18.18 -15.34
C LEU A 451 -3.96 17.16 -16.50
N ILE A 452 -4.63 16.03 -16.34
CA ILE A 452 -4.62 14.92 -17.30
C ILE A 452 -6.07 14.51 -17.57
N VAL A 453 -6.43 14.31 -18.83
CA VAL A 453 -7.76 13.80 -19.19
C VAL A 453 -7.92 12.39 -18.61
N SER A 454 -8.96 12.20 -17.82
CA SER A 454 -9.27 10.93 -17.15
C SER A 454 -9.89 9.96 -18.14
N SER A 455 -9.59 8.67 -17.99
CA SER A 455 -10.34 7.60 -18.69
C SER A 455 -11.74 7.37 -18.10
N GLN A 456 -11.99 7.84 -16.88
CA GLN A 456 -13.29 7.73 -16.23
C GLN A 456 -14.30 8.77 -16.72
N TYR A 457 -15.59 8.44 -16.58
CA TYR A 457 -16.74 9.25 -17.01
C TYR A 457 -16.85 9.46 -18.53
N SER A 458 -16.30 8.51 -19.29
CA SER A 458 -16.32 8.38 -20.75
C SER A 458 -15.49 9.38 -21.55
N PRO A 459 -14.63 8.87 -22.45
CA PRO A 459 -14.02 9.69 -23.48
C PRO A 459 -14.96 9.97 -24.66
N PRO A 460 -14.72 11.04 -25.43
CA PRO A 460 -13.69 12.07 -25.18
C PRO A 460 -14.20 13.22 -24.29
N ALA A 461 -13.28 13.94 -23.65
CA ALA A 461 -13.62 15.04 -22.74
C ALA A 461 -13.85 16.36 -23.48
N GLU A 462 -14.90 17.10 -23.10
CA GLU A 462 -15.13 18.48 -23.52
C GLU A 462 -14.71 19.43 -22.40
N ILE A 463 -13.72 20.27 -22.71
CA ILE A 463 -13.08 21.17 -21.76
C ILE A 463 -13.08 22.59 -22.33
N TRP A 464 -13.62 23.53 -21.56
CA TRP A 464 -13.54 24.95 -21.88
C TRP A 464 -12.42 25.57 -21.04
N VAL A 465 -11.46 26.20 -21.70
CA VAL A 465 -10.26 26.73 -21.06
C VAL A 465 -10.31 28.24 -21.03
N LEU A 466 -10.29 28.81 -19.83
CA LEU A 466 -10.24 30.24 -19.58
C LEU A 466 -8.84 30.63 -19.11
N ARG A 467 -8.15 31.43 -19.92
CA ARG A 467 -6.80 31.92 -19.62
C ARG A 467 -6.84 33.24 -18.89
N TYR A 468 -5.80 33.50 -18.09
CA TYR A 468 -5.71 34.76 -17.34
C TYR A 468 -5.46 35.96 -18.26
N GLU A 469 -4.56 35.79 -19.23
CA GLU A 469 -4.22 36.79 -20.25
C GLU A 469 -4.83 36.40 -21.60
N GLN A 470 -4.88 37.35 -22.52
CA GLN A 470 -5.32 37.10 -23.89
C GLN A 470 -4.34 36.13 -24.57
N CYS A 471 -4.89 35.15 -25.28
CA CYS A 471 -4.13 34.21 -26.11
C CYS A 471 -4.76 34.25 -27.51
N ASP A 472 -3.93 34.54 -28.51
CA ASP A 472 -4.38 34.77 -29.88
C ASP A 472 -5.51 35.83 -29.94
N ASP A 473 -6.63 35.51 -30.57
CA ASP A 473 -7.80 36.38 -30.71
C ASP A 473 -8.83 36.22 -29.57
N ILE A 474 -8.57 35.36 -28.57
CA ILE A 474 -9.53 35.06 -27.50
C ILE A 474 -9.23 35.94 -26.28
N PRO A 475 -10.18 36.81 -25.86
CA PRO A 475 -9.99 37.65 -24.70
C PRO A 475 -9.90 36.82 -23.41
N GLY A 476 -8.88 37.09 -22.60
CA GLY A 476 -8.66 36.39 -21.32
C GLY A 476 -9.45 37.00 -20.15
N TRP A 477 -9.28 36.43 -18.96
CA TRP A 477 -9.91 36.89 -17.71
C TRP A 477 -9.75 38.40 -17.48
N LYS A 478 -8.59 39.00 -17.76
CA LYS A 478 -8.37 40.45 -17.57
C LYS A 478 -9.39 41.31 -18.31
N GLN A 479 -9.73 40.94 -19.54
CA GLN A 479 -10.58 41.71 -20.46
C GLN A 479 -12.07 41.40 -20.30
N MET A 480 -12.41 40.46 -19.40
CA MET A 480 -13.78 40.08 -19.11
C MET A 480 -14.54 41.16 -18.32
N PRO A 481 -15.85 41.37 -18.56
CA PRO A 481 -16.68 42.30 -17.77
C PRO A 481 -16.68 41.97 -16.27
N ASP A 482 -16.69 42.99 -15.43
CA ASP A 482 -16.62 42.83 -13.97
C ASP A 482 -17.82 42.08 -13.39
N ASP A 483 -19.01 42.22 -13.99
CA ASP A 483 -20.19 41.44 -13.59
C ASP A 483 -19.96 39.93 -13.73
N LEU A 484 -19.36 39.51 -14.86
CA LEU A 484 -19.09 38.10 -15.15
C LEU A 484 -18.00 37.55 -14.23
N LYS A 485 -16.95 38.34 -13.99
CA LYS A 485 -15.91 38.04 -13.00
C LYS A 485 -16.51 37.87 -11.60
N GLY A 486 -17.47 38.71 -11.22
CA GLY A 486 -18.15 38.66 -9.92
C GLY A 486 -18.88 37.34 -9.70
N TYR A 487 -19.65 36.88 -10.69
CA TYR A 487 -20.36 35.59 -10.61
C TYR A 487 -19.38 34.40 -10.51
N LEU A 488 -18.34 34.39 -11.36
CA LEU A 488 -17.34 33.32 -11.35
C LEU A 488 -16.53 33.31 -10.05
N ALA A 489 -16.13 34.48 -9.55
CA ALA A 489 -15.40 34.59 -8.29
C ALA A 489 -16.21 34.01 -7.11
N ARG A 490 -17.52 34.28 -7.06
CA ARG A 490 -18.39 33.72 -6.02
C ARG A 490 -18.46 32.20 -6.10
N MET A 491 -18.69 31.64 -7.29
CA MET A 491 -18.68 30.18 -7.51
C MET A 491 -17.34 29.56 -7.09
N LEU A 492 -16.23 30.15 -7.52
CA LEU A 492 -14.89 29.64 -7.23
C LEU A 492 -14.57 29.67 -5.73
N CYS A 493 -15.03 30.70 -5.00
CA CYS A 493 -14.90 30.75 -3.55
C CYS A 493 -15.63 29.59 -2.85
N VAL A 494 -16.84 29.24 -3.31
CA VAL A 494 -17.61 28.11 -2.76
C VAL A 494 -16.89 26.79 -3.04
N GLN A 495 -16.52 26.54 -4.31
CA GLN A 495 -15.80 25.31 -4.66
C GLN A 495 -14.44 25.19 -3.95
N PHE A 496 -13.76 26.31 -3.69
CA PHE A 496 -12.51 26.33 -2.96
C PHE A 496 -12.70 26.02 -1.48
N ALA A 497 -13.75 26.57 -0.84
CA ALA A 497 -14.12 26.25 0.53
C ALA A 497 -14.43 24.75 0.68
N ASP A 498 -15.26 24.19 -0.20
CA ASP A 498 -15.56 22.75 -0.22
C ASP A 498 -14.28 21.92 -0.40
N ALA A 499 -13.37 22.36 -1.28
CA ALA A 499 -12.11 21.67 -1.48
C ALA A 499 -11.20 21.66 -0.24
N MET A 500 -11.18 22.75 0.52
CA MET A 500 -10.41 22.82 1.78
C MET A 500 -11.01 21.94 2.87
N GLU A 501 -12.34 21.93 3.02
CA GLU A 501 -13.01 21.08 4.01
C GLU A 501 -12.76 19.60 3.72
N HIS A 502 -12.83 19.19 2.46
CA HIS A 502 -12.52 17.83 2.04
C HIS A 502 -11.02 17.47 2.17
N ALA A 503 -10.11 18.43 2.03
CA ALA A 503 -8.68 18.18 2.24
C ALA A 503 -8.37 17.87 3.72
N ASN A 504 -8.99 18.60 4.65
CA ASN A 504 -8.84 18.37 6.08
C ASN A 504 -9.36 16.99 6.52
N LEU A 505 -10.36 16.45 5.84
CA LEU A 505 -10.86 15.09 6.07
C LEU A 505 -9.92 14.00 5.53
N LYS A 506 -9.07 14.32 4.54
CA LYS A 506 -8.13 13.36 3.90
C LYS A 506 -6.79 13.24 4.61
N GLU A 507 -6.42 14.22 5.45
CA GLU A 507 -5.17 14.23 6.23
C GLU A 507 -5.32 13.61 7.64
N ARG A 508 -6.55 13.37 8.10
CA ARG A 508 -6.86 12.65 9.33
C ARG A 508 -7.00 11.15 9.06
#